data_AF-A0A7K3ZNL6-F1
#
_entry.id   AF-A0A7K3ZNL6-F1
#
_cell.length_a   1.000
_cell.length_b   1.000
_cell.length_c   1.000
_cell.angle_alpha   90.00
_cell.angle_beta   90.00
_cell.angle_gamma   90.00
#
_symmetry.space_group_name_H-M   'P 1'
#
loop_
_entity.id
_entity.type
_entity.pdbx_description
1 polymer ?
#
loop_
_entity_poly.entity_id
_entity_poly.type
_entity_poly.pdbx_seq_one_letter_code
_entity_poly.pdbx_strand_id
1 'polypeptide(L)'
;MTLFVVQLQASAQADTPSIDLGQSRWNKTVLSVLLITDEGQSWWQAYFPNMTVRAVQQWNDALSYFAEKYPQYSYLANVELITSLSNVSLPEFDIYIAFSPNVLISGVDALGETLVESSSNGTIKVANITLSAKSEVVDITKQDYRDTTVHELGHALGLGHSNSSEDLMYPYNDIFSSDYAISTLDLYGTAVLFEPTNTSEAKPPAFVVLPSEIAYTYAPVNYPAPTTIEDNPIVKFLAVLALNPITLLLMVVLVAVIMMLVAVIVRRRKHRRR
;
A
#
# COMPACT_ATOMS: atom_id res chain seq x y z
N MET A 1 -35.20 10.24 15.68
CA MET A 1 -34.26 9.70 14.67
C MET A 1 -33.18 10.73 14.47
N THR A 2 -32.08 10.57 15.19
CA THR A 2 -31.01 11.58 15.30
C THR A 2 -30.02 11.32 14.16
N LEU A 3 -29.93 12.25 13.21
CA LEU A 3 -28.91 12.21 12.17
C LEU A 3 -27.53 12.40 12.81
N PHE A 4 -26.68 11.37 12.73
CA PHE A 4 -25.24 11.54 12.95
C PHE A 4 -24.64 12.20 11.71
N VAL A 5 -24.45 13.51 11.79
CA VAL A 5 -23.52 14.22 10.92
C VAL A 5 -22.14 13.97 11.49
N VAL A 6 -21.35 13.11 10.84
CA VAL A 6 -19.91 13.01 11.14
C VAL A 6 -19.28 14.33 10.71
N GLN A 7 -18.99 15.19 11.68
CA GLN A 7 -18.14 16.35 11.47
C GLN A 7 -16.73 15.83 11.17
N LEU A 8 -16.30 15.94 9.91
CA LEU A 8 -14.89 15.98 9.56
C LEU A 8 -14.27 17.21 10.24
N GLN A 9 -13.75 17.04 11.44
CA GLN A 9 -12.77 17.95 11.99
C GLN A 9 -11.44 17.67 11.29
N ALA A 10 -11.17 18.39 10.21
CA ALA A 10 -9.81 18.57 9.72
C ALA A 10 -9.05 19.44 10.74
N SER A 11 -8.46 18.82 11.75
CA SER A 11 -7.36 19.44 12.49
C SER A 11 -6.10 19.31 11.62
N ALA A 12 -5.90 20.29 10.74
CA ALA A 12 -4.63 20.46 10.02
C ALA A 12 -3.57 20.99 10.99
N GLN A 13 -3.08 20.11 11.86
CA GLN A 13 -1.73 20.17 12.37
C GLN A 13 -1.03 18.98 11.72
N ALA A 14 -0.17 19.25 10.75
CA ALA A 14 0.58 18.18 10.09
C ALA A 14 1.49 17.57 11.14
N ASP A 15 1.07 16.46 11.73
CA ASP A 15 1.94 15.63 12.56
C ASP A 15 3.14 15.24 11.71
N THR A 16 4.34 15.30 12.29
CA THR A 16 5.57 14.89 11.61
C THR A 16 5.39 13.47 11.07
N PRO A 17 5.64 13.21 9.77
CA PRO A 17 5.55 11.88 9.21
C PRO A 17 6.40 10.90 10.00
N SER A 18 5.77 9.81 10.45
CA SER A 18 6.38 8.74 11.23
C SER A 18 5.88 7.40 10.76
N ILE A 19 6.72 6.37 10.85
CA ILE A 19 6.38 5.00 10.52
C ILE A 19 6.58 4.09 11.73
N ASP A 20 5.58 3.29 12.03
CA ASP A 20 5.69 2.23 13.03
C ASP A 20 6.67 1.16 12.56
N LEU A 21 7.35 0.51 13.51
CA LEU A 21 8.10 -0.70 13.24
C LEU A 21 7.39 -1.86 13.95
N GLY A 22 7.28 -3.01 13.29
CA GLY A 22 6.58 -4.20 13.80
C GLY A 22 7.22 -4.84 15.05
N GLN A 23 8.22 -4.18 15.65
CA GLN A 23 9.01 -4.64 16.80
C GLN A 23 9.66 -6.02 16.62
N SER A 24 9.78 -6.44 15.36
CA SER A 24 10.47 -7.63 14.92
C SER A 24 11.34 -7.30 13.71
N ARG A 25 12.45 -8.03 13.54
CA ARG A 25 13.37 -7.86 12.40
C ARG A 25 13.95 -9.18 11.93
N TRP A 26 14.38 -9.22 10.67
CA TRP A 26 15.21 -10.30 10.16
C TRP A 26 16.61 -10.25 10.77
N ASN A 27 17.24 -11.41 10.92
CA ASN A 27 18.65 -11.55 11.35
C ASN A 27 19.59 -11.91 10.20
N LYS A 28 19.11 -11.75 8.97
CA LYS A 28 19.79 -12.01 7.71
C LYS A 28 19.32 -11.01 6.67
N THR A 29 20.13 -10.78 5.65
CA THR A 29 19.88 -9.75 4.63
C THR A 29 19.37 -10.34 3.33
N VAL A 30 19.70 -11.58 3.01
CA VAL A 30 19.15 -12.29 1.85
C VAL A 30 17.93 -13.07 2.29
N LEU A 31 16.77 -12.73 1.71
CA LEU A 31 15.47 -13.30 2.05
C LEU A 31 14.90 -14.05 0.84
N SER A 32 14.57 -15.32 1.02
CA SER A 32 13.94 -16.13 -0.03
C SER A 32 12.43 -15.92 -0.04
N VAL A 33 11.89 -15.56 -1.21
CA VAL A 33 10.46 -15.30 -1.43
C VAL A 33 9.87 -16.42 -2.29
N LEU A 34 8.88 -17.16 -1.76
CA LEU A 34 8.11 -18.13 -2.53
C LEU A 34 6.78 -17.52 -2.97
N LEU A 35 6.63 -17.34 -4.28
CA LEU A 35 5.35 -17.07 -4.88
C LEU A 35 4.60 -18.38 -5.17
N ILE A 36 3.47 -18.58 -4.50
CA ILE A 36 2.62 -19.76 -4.66
C ILE A 36 1.54 -19.45 -5.70
N THR A 37 1.61 -20.10 -6.86
CA THR A 37 0.66 -19.90 -7.97
C THR A 37 -0.53 -20.83 -7.88
N ASP A 38 -1.72 -20.36 -8.26
CA ASP A 38 -2.95 -21.15 -8.28
C ASP A 38 -3.68 -21.01 -9.63
N GLU A 39 -2.96 -21.30 -10.72
CA GLU A 39 -3.40 -21.06 -12.11
C GLU A 39 -4.69 -21.79 -12.51
N GLY A 40 -5.08 -22.82 -11.76
CA GLY A 40 -6.30 -23.59 -12.01
C GLY A 40 -7.59 -22.92 -11.51
N GLN A 41 -7.50 -21.83 -10.77
CA GLN A 41 -8.66 -21.19 -10.15
C GLN A 41 -9.36 -20.22 -11.10
N SER A 42 -10.69 -20.15 -10.99
CA SER A 42 -11.50 -19.24 -11.81
C SER A 42 -11.27 -17.76 -11.52
N TRP A 43 -10.71 -17.43 -10.35
CA TRP A 43 -10.36 -16.08 -9.94
C TRP A 43 -8.90 -15.72 -10.25
N TRP A 44 -8.09 -16.69 -10.67
CA TRP A 44 -6.68 -16.46 -10.98
C TRP A 44 -6.51 -15.55 -12.19
N GLN A 45 -5.55 -14.62 -12.09
CA GLN A 45 -5.17 -13.77 -13.21
C GLN A 45 -3.73 -14.04 -13.62
N ALA A 46 -3.49 -14.22 -14.92
CA ALA A 46 -2.15 -14.51 -15.44
C ALA A 46 -1.09 -13.42 -15.17
N TYR A 47 -1.52 -12.18 -14.84
CA TYR A 47 -0.59 -11.09 -14.53
C TYR A 47 -0.09 -11.10 -13.08
N PHE A 48 -0.71 -11.87 -12.20
CA PHE A 48 -0.39 -11.94 -10.77
C PHE A 48 1.11 -12.16 -10.51
N PRO A 49 1.76 -13.21 -11.06
CA PRO A 49 3.19 -13.40 -10.80
C PRO A 49 4.09 -12.26 -11.27
N ASN A 50 3.80 -11.70 -12.44
CA ASN A 50 4.59 -10.61 -12.99
C ASN A 50 4.49 -9.34 -12.13
N MET A 51 3.30 -9.03 -11.60
CA MET A 51 3.14 -7.87 -10.71
C MET A 51 3.83 -8.07 -9.37
N THR A 52 3.78 -9.28 -8.81
CA THR A 52 4.51 -9.61 -7.58
C THR A 52 6.02 -9.50 -7.77
N VAL A 53 6.57 -10.03 -8.86
CA VAL A 53 8.01 -9.92 -9.17
C VAL A 53 8.44 -8.46 -9.33
N ARG A 54 7.61 -7.61 -9.94
CA ARG A 54 7.88 -6.16 -10.03
C ARG A 54 7.87 -5.47 -8.67
N ALA A 55 6.99 -5.88 -7.77
CA ALA A 55 6.95 -5.34 -6.40
C ALA A 55 8.22 -5.73 -5.62
N VAL A 56 8.66 -6.98 -5.73
CA VAL A 56 9.94 -7.44 -5.16
C VAL A 56 11.12 -6.65 -5.75
N GLN A 57 11.15 -6.47 -7.07
CA GLN A 57 12.22 -5.69 -7.71
C GLN A 57 12.23 -4.23 -7.25
N GLN A 58 11.07 -3.61 -7.01
CA GLN A 58 11.03 -2.23 -6.50
C GLN A 58 11.69 -2.13 -5.12
N TRP A 59 11.46 -3.08 -4.22
CA TRP A 59 12.15 -3.08 -2.93
C TRP A 59 13.66 -3.22 -3.08
N ASN A 60 14.14 -4.17 -3.89
CA ASN A 60 15.57 -4.34 -4.15
C ASN A 60 16.22 -3.06 -4.75
N ASP A 61 15.55 -2.44 -5.71
CA ASP A 61 16.01 -1.20 -6.34
C ASP A 61 16.01 -0.01 -5.36
N ALA A 62 14.96 0.13 -4.54
CA ALA A 62 14.83 1.21 -3.58
C ALA A 62 15.84 1.12 -2.44
N LEU A 63 16.11 -0.09 -1.94
CA LEU A 63 17.15 -0.35 -0.94
C LEU A 63 18.54 0.02 -1.47
N SER A 64 18.84 -0.41 -2.70
CA SER A 64 20.09 -0.08 -3.39
C SER A 64 20.24 1.44 -3.61
N TYR A 65 19.17 2.10 -4.08
CA TYR A 65 19.13 3.56 -4.26
C TYR A 65 19.39 4.31 -2.96
N PHE A 66 18.76 3.90 -1.85
CA PHE A 66 18.93 4.56 -0.56
C PHE A 66 20.34 4.35 -0.01
N ALA A 67 20.89 3.14 -0.13
CA ALA A 67 22.25 2.81 0.27
C ALA A 67 23.32 3.63 -0.51
N GLU A 68 23.10 3.86 -1.81
CA GLU A 68 23.96 4.71 -2.65
C GLU A 68 23.87 6.18 -2.24
N LYS A 69 22.65 6.68 -1.99
CA LYS A 69 22.39 8.07 -1.66
C LYS A 69 22.85 8.46 -0.24
N TYR A 70 22.80 7.51 0.69
CA TYR A 70 23.14 7.72 2.10
C TYR A 70 24.17 6.67 2.56
N PRO A 71 25.48 6.92 2.35
CA PRO A 71 26.53 5.94 2.59
C PRO A 71 26.61 5.38 4.02
N GLN A 72 26.07 6.08 5.02
CA GLN A 72 25.98 5.57 6.39
C GLN A 72 25.04 4.36 6.52
N TYR A 73 24.14 4.15 5.56
CA TYR A 73 23.23 3.01 5.47
C TYR A 73 23.63 2.05 4.34
N SER A 74 24.90 2.06 3.92
CA SER A 74 25.38 1.25 2.79
C SER A 74 25.15 -0.26 2.96
N TYR A 75 24.95 -0.74 4.19
CA TYR A 75 24.62 -2.12 4.48
C TYR A 75 23.28 -2.57 3.88
N LEU A 76 22.36 -1.64 3.60
CA LEU A 76 21.10 -1.96 2.94
C LEU A 76 21.28 -2.50 1.52
N ALA A 77 22.42 -2.20 0.86
CA ALA A 77 22.74 -2.80 -0.44
C ALA A 77 22.96 -4.33 -0.37
N ASN A 78 23.13 -4.90 0.82
CA ASN A 78 23.23 -6.35 1.01
C ASN A 78 21.86 -7.00 1.31
N VAL A 79 20.80 -6.21 1.46
CA VAL A 79 19.44 -6.71 1.65
C VAL A 79 18.85 -7.02 0.29
N GLU A 80 18.49 -8.28 0.08
CA GLU A 80 18.04 -8.78 -1.22
C GLU A 80 16.88 -9.76 -1.03
N LEU A 81 15.79 -9.52 -1.75
CA LEU A 81 14.66 -10.42 -1.88
C LEU A 81 14.82 -11.26 -3.15
N ILE A 82 14.92 -12.59 -2.99
CA ILE A 82 15.12 -13.53 -4.10
C ILE A 82 13.83 -14.31 -4.34
N THR A 83 13.18 -14.10 -5.49
CA THR A 83 11.91 -14.74 -5.81
C THR A 83 12.07 -16.11 -6.46
N SER A 84 11.26 -17.07 -6.01
CA SER A 84 11.01 -18.36 -6.67
C SER A 84 9.51 -18.56 -6.87
N LEU A 85 9.13 -19.33 -7.89
CA LEU A 85 7.73 -19.64 -8.20
C LEU A 85 7.47 -21.13 -8.02
N SER A 86 6.30 -21.47 -7.48
CA SER A 86 5.83 -22.85 -7.35
C SER A 86 4.31 -22.89 -7.36
N ASN A 87 3.73 -23.99 -7.86
CA ASN A 87 2.28 -24.24 -7.74
C ASN A 87 1.88 -24.93 -6.44
N VAL A 88 2.85 -25.17 -5.56
CA VAL A 88 2.66 -25.75 -4.22
C VAL A 88 3.52 -24.99 -3.21
N SER A 89 3.09 -24.95 -1.96
CA SER A 89 3.93 -24.43 -0.87
C SER A 89 5.12 -25.37 -0.65
N LEU A 90 6.33 -24.81 -0.66
CA LEU A 90 7.59 -25.51 -0.42
C LEU A 90 8.22 -24.95 0.87
N PRO A 91 8.80 -25.78 1.74
CA PRO A 91 9.38 -25.30 2.99
C PRO A 91 10.65 -24.47 2.75
N GLU A 92 11.18 -23.88 3.83
CA GLU A 92 12.48 -23.19 3.88
C GLU A 92 12.57 -21.82 3.17
N PHE A 93 11.42 -21.26 2.77
CA PHE A 93 11.34 -19.87 2.36
C PHE A 93 11.06 -18.94 3.55
N ASP A 94 11.52 -17.69 3.42
CA ASP A 94 11.35 -16.64 4.42
C ASP A 94 10.01 -15.93 4.29
N ILE A 95 9.65 -15.62 3.06
CA ILE A 95 8.43 -14.89 2.73
C ILE A 95 7.61 -15.74 1.77
N TYR A 96 6.38 -16.04 2.15
CA TYR A 96 5.41 -16.73 1.30
C TYR A 96 4.42 -15.70 0.77
N ILE A 97 4.18 -15.71 -0.53
CA ILE A 97 3.16 -14.88 -1.16
C ILE A 97 2.14 -15.81 -1.82
N ALA A 98 0.92 -15.77 -1.32
CA ALA A 98 -0.20 -16.55 -1.80
C ALA A 98 -1.37 -15.65 -2.19
N PHE A 99 -2.38 -16.25 -2.80
CA PHE A 99 -3.53 -15.55 -3.36
C PHE A 99 -4.82 -16.15 -2.82
N SER A 100 -5.81 -15.30 -2.63
CA SER A 100 -7.15 -15.69 -2.23
C SER A 100 -8.18 -15.00 -3.12
N PRO A 101 -9.37 -15.60 -3.38
CA PRO A 101 -10.45 -14.89 -4.06
C PRO A 101 -10.80 -13.55 -3.40
N ASN A 102 -10.76 -13.53 -2.07
CA ASN A 102 -10.98 -12.37 -1.22
C ASN A 102 -10.16 -12.48 0.08
N VAL A 103 -9.77 -11.35 0.68
CA VAL A 103 -9.13 -11.28 2.00
C VAL A 103 -10.03 -10.45 2.91
N LEU A 104 -10.34 -10.98 4.10
CA LEU A 104 -11.21 -10.32 5.07
C LEU A 104 -10.49 -10.14 6.40
N ILE A 105 -10.16 -8.89 6.75
CA ILE A 105 -9.54 -8.56 8.04
C ILE A 105 -10.64 -8.07 8.98
N SER A 106 -10.93 -8.84 10.03
CA SER A 106 -12.03 -8.56 10.96
C SER A 106 -13.40 -8.35 10.28
N GLY A 107 -13.64 -9.04 9.16
CA GLY A 107 -14.87 -8.94 8.37
C GLY A 107 -14.92 -7.74 7.40
N VAL A 108 -13.82 -7.01 7.24
CA VAL A 108 -13.69 -5.90 6.28
C VAL A 108 -12.84 -6.37 5.09
N ASP A 109 -13.29 -6.04 3.88
CA ASP A 109 -12.58 -6.30 2.63
C ASP A 109 -11.19 -5.64 2.63
N ALA A 110 -10.16 -6.42 2.36
CA ALA A 110 -8.77 -6.00 2.32
C ALA A 110 -8.11 -6.46 1.02
N LEU A 111 -7.17 -5.67 0.49
CA LEU A 111 -6.44 -6.02 -0.73
C LEU A 111 -5.25 -6.96 -0.44
N GLY A 112 -4.75 -6.95 0.79
CA GLY A 112 -3.66 -7.79 1.25
C GLY A 112 -3.70 -7.97 2.76
N GLU A 113 -3.02 -9.01 3.24
CA GLU A 113 -2.71 -9.21 4.65
C GLU A 113 -1.32 -9.84 4.76
N THR A 114 -0.51 -9.30 5.67
CA THR A 114 0.79 -9.88 6.03
C THR A 114 0.78 -10.33 7.49
N LEU A 115 1.08 -11.62 7.70
CA LEU A 115 1.26 -12.21 9.02
C LEU A 115 2.74 -12.55 9.23
N VAL A 116 3.35 -11.90 10.22
CA VAL A 116 4.75 -12.10 10.59
C VAL A 116 4.84 -12.98 11.83
N GLU A 117 5.49 -14.13 11.72
CA GLU A 117 5.81 -14.97 12.86
C GLU A 117 7.22 -14.65 13.37
N SER A 118 7.35 -14.42 14.67
CA SER A 118 8.62 -14.04 15.29
C SER A 118 8.93 -14.89 16.53
N SER A 119 10.21 -15.07 16.80
CA SER A 119 10.70 -15.58 18.08
C SER A 119 10.39 -14.62 19.23
N SER A 120 10.46 -15.10 20.47
CA SER A 120 10.24 -14.26 21.67
C SER A 120 11.20 -13.05 21.76
N ASN A 121 12.38 -13.17 21.15
CA ASN A 121 13.38 -12.10 21.06
C ASN A 121 13.14 -11.12 19.89
N GLY A 122 12.01 -11.20 19.18
CA GLY A 122 11.68 -10.33 18.04
C GLY A 122 12.40 -10.68 16.73
N THR A 123 13.09 -11.82 16.64
CA THR A 123 13.63 -12.27 15.35
C THR A 123 12.52 -12.86 14.49
N ILE A 124 12.29 -12.30 13.30
CA ILE A 124 11.33 -12.83 12.33
C ILE A 124 11.79 -14.22 11.87
N LYS A 125 10.86 -15.16 11.82
CA LYS A 125 11.07 -16.53 11.33
C LYS A 125 10.49 -16.73 9.93
N VAL A 126 9.29 -16.20 9.71
CA VAL A 126 8.55 -16.32 8.45
C VAL A 126 7.55 -15.17 8.35
N ALA A 127 7.34 -14.69 7.12
CA ALA A 127 6.23 -13.80 6.79
C ALA A 127 5.32 -14.46 5.76
N ASN A 128 4.01 -14.44 6.00
CA ASN A 128 3.00 -14.96 5.09
C ASN A 128 2.16 -13.79 4.58
N ILE A 129 2.26 -13.52 3.29
CA ILE A 129 1.49 -12.52 2.56
C ILE A 129 0.36 -13.23 1.82
N THR A 130 -0.88 -12.79 2.03
CA THR A 130 -2.03 -13.21 1.23
C THR A 130 -2.59 -12.01 0.49
N LEU A 131 -2.63 -12.08 -0.84
CA LEU A 131 -3.13 -11.01 -1.70
C LEU A 131 -4.51 -11.36 -2.22
N SER A 132 -5.40 -10.37 -2.20
CA SER A 132 -6.75 -10.52 -2.69
C SER A 132 -6.79 -10.44 -4.22
N ALA A 133 -7.49 -11.39 -4.85
CA ALA A 133 -7.73 -11.38 -6.29
C ALA A 133 -8.85 -10.42 -6.69
N LYS A 134 -9.73 -10.04 -5.75
CA LYS A 134 -10.89 -9.18 -5.97
C LYS A 134 -11.17 -8.29 -4.76
N SER A 135 -11.85 -7.18 -4.98
CA SER A 135 -12.44 -6.37 -3.91
C SER A 135 -13.96 -6.31 -4.13
N GLU A 136 -14.71 -6.21 -3.04
CA GLU A 136 -16.16 -6.00 -3.09
C GLU A 136 -16.52 -4.55 -3.47
N VAL A 137 -15.56 -3.63 -3.39
CA VAL A 137 -15.79 -2.18 -3.51
C VAL A 137 -15.25 -1.63 -4.84
N VAL A 138 -14.12 -2.16 -5.33
CA VAL A 138 -13.46 -1.68 -6.54
C VAL A 138 -12.94 -2.83 -7.40
N ASP A 139 -12.87 -2.60 -8.71
CA ASP A 139 -12.07 -3.46 -9.58
C ASP A 139 -10.58 -3.22 -9.29
N ILE A 140 -9.84 -4.30 -9.00
CA ILE A 140 -8.41 -4.24 -8.71
C ILE A 140 -7.64 -4.22 -10.03
N THR A 141 -6.97 -3.12 -10.32
CA THR A 141 -6.13 -3.03 -11.52
C THR A 141 -4.78 -3.75 -11.31
N LYS A 142 -3.98 -3.85 -12.38
CA LYS A 142 -2.61 -4.35 -12.28
C LYS A 142 -1.73 -3.48 -11.39
N GLN A 143 -1.98 -2.16 -11.41
CA GLN A 143 -1.28 -1.21 -10.58
C GLN A 143 -1.67 -1.39 -9.11
N ASP A 144 -2.97 -1.41 -8.80
CA ASP A 144 -3.45 -1.63 -7.43
C ASP A 144 -2.87 -2.90 -6.81
N TYR A 145 -2.89 -3.99 -7.59
CA TYR A 145 -2.35 -5.27 -7.18
C TYR A 145 -0.85 -5.18 -6.88
N ARG A 146 -0.09 -4.56 -7.78
CA ARG A 146 1.35 -4.37 -7.61
C ARG A 146 1.63 -3.52 -6.38
N ASP A 147 0.94 -2.39 -6.22
CA ASP A 147 1.19 -1.42 -5.15
C ASP A 147 0.82 -1.99 -3.78
N THR A 148 -0.28 -2.74 -3.70
CA THR A 148 -0.63 -3.54 -2.52
C THR A 148 0.47 -4.54 -2.19
N THR A 149 1.02 -5.23 -3.19
CA THR A 149 2.13 -6.17 -2.95
C THR A 149 3.37 -5.47 -2.39
N VAL A 150 3.66 -4.24 -2.83
CA VAL A 150 4.81 -3.46 -2.31
C VAL A 150 4.57 -3.08 -0.84
N HIS A 151 3.34 -2.68 -0.48
CA HIS A 151 2.95 -2.39 0.90
C HIS A 151 3.10 -3.62 1.80
N GLU A 152 2.54 -4.76 1.39
CA GLU A 152 2.63 -6.01 2.16
C GLU A 152 4.09 -6.51 2.31
N LEU A 153 4.92 -6.30 1.29
CA LEU A 153 6.36 -6.57 1.39
C LEU A 153 7.04 -5.67 2.44
N GLY A 154 6.58 -4.43 2.62
CA GLY A 154 7.04 -3.56 3.71
C GLY A 154 6.76 -4.17 5.09
N HIS A 155 5.56 -4.71 5.30
CA HIS A 155 5.24 -5.49 6.50
C HIS A 155 6.12 -6.73 6.66
N ALA A 156 6.36 -7.47 5.58
CA ALA A 156 7.24 -8.63 5.61
C ALA A 156 8.70 -8.27 5.94
N LEU A 157 9.14 -7.04 5.63
CA LEU A 157 10.46 -6.51 6.01
C LEU A 157 10.50 -5.98 7.46
N GLY A 158 9.36 -5.94 8.16
CA GLY A 158 9.22 -5.54 9.56
C GLY A 158 8.68 -4.12 9.77
N LEU A 159 8.27 -3.42 8.72
CA LEU A 159 7.61 -2.12 8.84
C LEU A 159 6.17 -2.27 9.35
N GLY A 160 5.73 -1.33 10.17
CA GLY A 160 4.33 -1.11 10.48
C GLY A 160 3.73 -0.05 9.55
N HIS A 161 2.65 0.58 9.99
CA HIS A 161 1.99 1.61 9.22
C HIS A 161 2.62 3.00 9.41
N SER A 162 2.50 3.84 8.39
CA SER A 162 2.80 5.27 8.46
C SER A 162 1.57 6.08 8.87
N ASN A 163 1.79 7.21 9.53
CA ASN A 163 0.72 8.19 9.81
C ASN A 163 0.46 9.16 8.64
N SER A 164 1.27 9.11 7.58
CA SER A 164 1.20 10.03 6.44
C SER A 164 0.45 9.41 5.27
N SER A 165 -0.59 10.06 4.76
CA SER A 165 -1.34 9.59 3.58
C SER A 165 -0.56 9.65 2.27
N GLU A 166 0.59 10.32 2.27
CA GLU A 166 1.50 10.39 1.13
C GLU A 166 2.51 9.24 1.12
N ASP A 167 2.50 8.38 2.15
CA ASP A 167 3.45 7.31 2.36
C ASP A 167 2.92 5.95 1.87
N LEU A 168 3.79 5.09 1.35
CA LEU A 168 3.42 3.76 0.90
C LEU A 168 2.77 2.95 2.03
N MET A 169 3.29 3.08 3.25
CA MET A 169 2.87 2.28 4.40
C MET A 169 1.64 2.88 5.11
N TYR A 170 0.95 3.86 4.52
CA TYR A 170 -0.31 4.34 5.06
C TYR A 170 -1.37 3.23 5.03
N PRO A 171 -2.10 2.97 6.15
CA PRO A 171 -2.95 1.78 6.30
C PRO A 171 -4.20 1.80 5.44
N TYR A 172 -4.66 2.99 5.07
CA TYR A 172 -5.80 3.13 4.20
C TYR A 172 -5.26 3.32 2.81
N ASN A 173 -5.43 2.33 1.96
CA ASN A 173 -5.18 2.51 0.53
C ASN A 173 -6.01 3.69 0.08
N ASP A 174 -5.37 4.84 -0.07
CA ASP A 174 -5.91 5.90 -0.89
C ASP A 174 -5.76 5.31 -2.28
N ILE A 175 -6.77 4.59 -2.78
CA ILE A 175 -6.88 4.03 -4.14
C ILE A 175 -6.76 5.16 -5.20
N PHE A 176 -6.57 6.39 -4.73
CA PHE A 176 -6.45 7.67 -5.39
C PHE A 176 -5.03 8.28 -5.33
N SER A 177 -4.09 7.69 -4.58
CA SER A 177 -2.67 8.08 -4.56
C SER A 177 -2.02 7.70 -5.88
N SER A 178 -1.33 8.61 -6.56
CA SER A 178 -0.86 8.38 -7.93
C SER A 178 0.53 7.73 -8.03
N ASP A 179 1.31 7.67 -6.96
CA ASP A 179 2.75 7.48 -7.11
C ASP A 179 3.33 6.22 -6.42
N TYR A 180 2.65 5.62 -5.43
CA TYR A 180 2.97 4.35 -4.71
C TYR A 180 4.46 3.95 -4.69
N ALA A 181 5.31 4.94 -4.46
CA ALA A 181 6.75 4.80 -4.44
C ALA A 181 7.19 4.63 -2.98
N ILE A 182 8.24 3.85 -2.76
CA ILE A 182 8.79 3.65 -1.42
C ILE A 182 9.43 4.97 -0.98
N SER A 183 8.98 5.52 0.13
CA SER A 183 9.45 6.80 0.64
C SER A 183 10.81 6.65 1.32
N THR A 184 11.53 7.75 1.52
CA THR A 184 12.72 7.75 2.36
C THR A 184 12.39 7.41 3.81
N LEU A 185 11.16 7.65 4.28
CA LEU A 185 10.72 7.27 5.62
C LEU A 185 10.64 5.75 5.75
N ASP A 186 10.06 5.06 4.75
CA ASP A 186 10.03 3.60 4.67
C ASP A 186 11.45 3.03 4.69
N LEU A 187 12.32 3.53 3.81
CA LEU A 187 13.70 3.07 3.66
C LEU A 187 14.54 3.32 4.92
N TYR A 188 14.30 4.44 5.61
CA TYR A 188 14.94 4.70 6.90
C TYR A 188 14.43 3.75 7.99
N GLY A 189 13.13 3.46 8.02
CA GLY A 189 12.57 2.41 8.88
C GLY A 189 13.23 1.06 8.63
N THR A 190 13.41 0.69 7.36
CA THR A 190 14.14 -0.53 6.98
C THR A 190 15.62 -0.47 7.41
N ALA A 191 16.28 0.67 7.27
CA ALA A 191 17.67 0.85 7.76
C ALA A 191 17.77 0.53 9.25
N VAL A 192 16.88 1.09 10.07
CA VAL A 192 16.84 0.83 11.52
C VAL A 192 16.60 -0.65 11.83
N LEU A 193 15.78 -1.34 11.04
CA LEU A 193 15.51 -2.77 11.21
C LEU A 193 16.70 -3.67 10.83
N PHE A 194 17.49 -3.29 9.82
CA PHE A 194 18.61 -4.06 9.30
C PHE A 194 20.00 -3.59 9.78
N GLU A 195 20.05 -2.59 10.67
CA GLU A 195 21.29 -2.06 11.23
C GLU A 195 22.16 -3.17 11.85
N PRO A 196 23.38 -3.43 11.32
CA PRO A 196 24.22 -4.55 11.74
C PRO A 196 24.60 -4.54 13.22
N THR A 197 24.71 -3.35 13.84
CA THR A 197 25.08 -3.22 15.25
C THR A 197 23.95 -3.55 16.21
N ASN A 198 22.73 -3.79 15.71
CA ASN A 198 21.60 -4.23 16.52
C ASN A 198 21.70 -5.74 16.85
N THR A 199 22.83 -6.14 17.43
CA THR A 199 23.10 -7.52 17.91
C THR A 199 22.51 -7.81 19.30
N SER A 200 21.83 -6.83 19.90
CA SER A 200 21.14 -6.97 21.17
C SER A 200 19.78 -7.64 20.97
N GLU A 201 19.37 -8.51 21.90
CA GLU A 201 17.99 -9.02 22.04
C GLU A 201 16.94 -7.90 22.25
N ALA A 202 17.37 -6.63 22.28
CA ALA A 202 16.49 -5.48 22.26
C ALA A 202 15.68 -5.43 20.97
N LYS A 203 14.35 -5.43 21.16
CA LYS A 203 13.37 -5.16 20.11
C LYS A 203 13.65 -3.81 19.44
N PRO A 204 13.39 -3.68 18.13
CA PRO A 204 13.39 -2.38 17.45
C PRO A 204 12.54 -1.34 18.21
N PRO A 205 12.82 -0.03 18.02
CA PRO A 205 11.94 1.01 18.53
C PRO A 205 10.52 0.83 17.97
N ALA A 206 9.51 1.37 18.64
CA ALA A 206 8.11 1.20 18.21
C ALA A 206 7.80 1.93 16.90
N PHE A 207 8.45 3.07 16.66
CA PHE A 207 8.30 3.87 15.45
C PHE A 207 9.56 4.71 15.23
N VAL A 208 9.68 5.29 14.04
CA VAL A 208 10.75 6.23 13.70
C VAL A 208 10.20 7.44 12.93
N VAL A 209 10.95 8.53 12.99
CA VAL A 209 10.79 9.72 12.15
C VAL A 209 12.07 9.93 11.35
N LEU A 210 11.97 10.58 10.20
CA LEU A 210 13.15 10.90 9.40
C LEU A 210 14.12 11.82 10.18
N PRO A 211 15.44 11.53 10.14
CA PRO A 211 16.46 12.49 10.57
C PRO A 211 16.39 13.78 9.75
N SER A 212 16.80 14.91 10.34
CA SER A 212 16.79 16.22 9.68
C SER A 212 17.61 16.28 8.39
N GLU A 213 18.58 15.39 8.24
CA GLU A 213 19.48 15.30 7.10
C GLU A 213 18.87 14.55 5.90
N ILE A 214 17.75 13.84 6.12
CA ILE A 214 17.07 13.05 5.09
C ILE A 214 15.76 13.75 4.72
N ALA A 215 15.73 14.32 3.52
CA ALA A 215 14.50 14.90 2.99
C ALA A 215 13.46 13.82 2.69
N TYR A 216 12.20 14.07 3.06
CA TYR A 216 11.06 13.21 2.71
C TYR A 216 10.87 13.23 1.19
N THR A 217 11.31 12.17 0.53
CA THR A 217 11.25 11.98 -0.93
C THR A 217 10.99 10.50 -1.23
N TYR A 218 10.95 10.13 -2.52
CA TYR A 218 10.67 8.77 -2.93
C TYR A 218 11.83 8.16 -3.73
N ALA A 219 11.99 6.85 -3.62
CA ALA A 219 12.85 6.08 -4.50
C ALA A 219 12.23 5.99 -5.91
N PRO A 220 13.05 5.95 -6.98
CA PRO A 220 12.55 5.81 -8.34
C PRO A 220 11.85 4.45 -8.54
N VAL A 221 10.78 4.45 -9.36
CA VAL A 221 10.07 3.23 -9.75
C VAL A 221 10.52 2.80 -11.14
N ASN A 222 11.43 1.83 -11.22
CA ASN A 222 12.03 1.40 -12.49
C ASN A 222 11.11 0.49 -13.34
N TYR A 223 10.24 -0.28 -12.68
CA TYR A 223 9.35 -1.24 -13.34
C TYR A 223 7.88 -1.02 -12.93
N PRO A 224 7.28 0.14 -13.25
CA PRO A 224 5.89 0.42 -12.90
C PRO A 224 4.94 -0.61 -13.56
N ALA A 225 3.79 -0.83 -12.95
CA ALA A 225 2.72 -1.58 -13.60
C ALA A 225 2.24 -0.84 -14.87
N PRO A 226 1.78 -1.54 -15.93
CA PRO A 226 1.16 -0.87 -17.05
C PRO A 226 -0.13 -0.17 -16.58
N THR A 227 -0.22 1.13 -16.83
CA THR A 227 -1.39 1.93 -16.45
C THR A 227 -2.47 1.91 -17.55
N THR A 228 -3.71 1.97 -17.12
CA THR A 228 -4.93 2.02 -17.93
C THR A 228 -5.76 3.25 -17.53
N ILE A 229 -6.89 3.49 -18.21
CA ILE A 229 -7.81 4.58 -17.83
C ILE A 229 -8.42 4.32 -16.45
N GLU A 230 -8.60 3.06 -16.06
CA GLU A 230 -9.14 2.65 -14.76
C GLU A 230 -8.21 3.04 -13.61
N ASP A 231 -6.91 3.23 -13.88
CA ASP A 231 -5.93 3.67 -12.89
C ASP A 231 -6.02 5.17 -12.55
N ASN A 232 -6.81 5.94 -13.30
CA ASN A 232 -6.96 7.36 -13.05
C ASN A 232 -7.79 7.61 -11.77
N PRO A 233 -7.30 8.42 -10.80
CA PRO A 233 -8.01 8.68 -9.55
C PRO A 233 -9.43 9.21 -9.71
N ILE A 234 -9.66 10.06 -10.73
CA ILE A 234 -11.00 10.59 -11.02
C ILE A 234 -11.90 9.48 -11.55
N VAL A 235 -11.39 8.60 -12.41
CA VAL A 235 -12.15 7.47 -12.95
C VAL A 235 -12.51 6.49 -11.84
N LYS A 236 -11.57 6.14 -10.94
CA LYS A 236 -11.86 5.30 -9.77
C LYS A 236 -12.89 5.92 -8.86
N PHE A 237 -12.78 7.23 -8.60
CA PHE A 237 -13.74 7.93 -7.74
C PHE A 237 -15.14 7.89 -8.34
N LEU A 238 -15.25 8.11 -9.65
CA LEU A 238 -16.52 7.99 -10.39
C LEU A 238 -17.05 6.55 -10.39
N ALA A 239 -16.18 5.55 -10.49
CA ALA A 239 -16.55 4.13 -10.44
C ALA A 239 -17.13 3.74 -9.07
N VAL A 240 -16.44 4.08 -7.97
CA VAL A 240 -16.93 3.85 -6.60
C VAL A 240 -18.30 4.50 -6.39
N LEU A 241 -18.47 5.74 -6.86
CA LEU A 241 -19.74 6.44 -6.78
C LEU A 241 -20.87 5.77 -7.58
N ALA A 242 -20.54 5.17 -8.72
CA ALA A 242 -21.49 4.48 -9.57
C ALA A 242 -21.89 3.10 -9.05
N LEU A 243 -20.97 2.41 -8.37
CA LEU A 243 -21.20 1.09 -7.79
C LEU A 243 -22.03 1.13 -6.50
N ASN A 244 -22.06 2.28 -5.79
CA ASN A 244 -22.92 2.46 -4.63
C ASN A 244 -24.28 3.09 -5.05
N PRO A 245 -25.40 2.32 -5.00
CA PRO A 245 -26.68 2.77 -5.52
C PRO A 245 -27.27 3.96 -4.75
N ILE A 246 -26.89 4.14 -3.47
CA ILE A 246 -27.33 5.26 -2.65
C ILE A 246 -26.59 6.54 -3.05
N THR A 247 -25.28 6.48 -3.28
CA THR A 247 -24.50 7.64 -3.74
C THR A 247 -24.87 8.05 -5.16
N LEU A 248 -25.14 7.09 -6.04
CA LEU A 248 -25.64 7.36 -7.39
C LEU A 248 -26.97 8.13 -7.33
N LEU A 249 -27.92 7.70 -6.49
CA LEU A 249 -29.20 8.39 -6.30
C LEU A 249 -29.00 9.82 -5.78
N LEU A 250 -28.12 10.01 -4.79
CA LEU A 250 -27.80 11.34 -4.25
C LEU A 250 -27.18 12.26 -5.30
N MET A 251 -26.31 11.75 -6.17
CA MET A 251 -25.74 12.52 -7.27
C MET A 251 -26.79 12.92 -8.32
N VAL A 252 -27.68 12.00 -8.70
CA VAL A 252 -28.80 12.32 -9.62
C VAL A 252 -29.66 13.43 -9.04
N VAL A 253 -29.97 13.37 -7.73
CA VAL A 253 -30.70 14.42 -7.02
C VAL A 253 -29.92 15.74 -7.02
N LEU A 254 -28.62 15.72 -6.72
CA LEU A 254 -27.78 16.92 -6.71
C LEU A 254 -27.73 17.59 -8.09
N VAL A 255 -27.51 16.81 -9.15
CA VAL A 255 -27.50 17.32 -10.54
C VAL A 255 -28.86 17.91 -10.91
N ALA A 256 -29.97 17.26 -10.54
CA ALA A 256 -31.31 17.78 -10.77
C ALA A 256 -31.54 19.11 -10.05
N VAL A 257 -31.08 19.25 -8.80
CA VAL A 257 -31.16 20.51 -8.03
C VAL A 257 -30.34 21.61 -8.69
N ILE A 258 -29.11 21.31 -9.13
CA ILE A 258 -28.25 22.27 -9.84
C ILE A 258 -28.92 22.73 -11.14
N MET A 259 -29.45 21.80 -11.94
CA MET A 259 -30.18 22.11 -13.18
C MET A 259 -31.40 22.99 -12.91
N MET A 260 -32.14 22.72 -11.83
CA MET A 260 -33.28 23.54 -11.43
C MET A 260 -32.86 24.96 -11.02
N LEU A 261 -31.78 25.10 -10.25
CA LEU A 261 -31.22 26.40 -9.85
C LEU A 261 -30.74 27.19 -11.06
N VAL A 262 -30.04 26.55 -12.00
CA VAL A 262 -29.59 27.17 -13.26
C VAL A 262 -30.79 27.62 -14.08
N ALA A 263 -31.83 26.80 -14.24
CA ALA A 263 -33.05 27.16 -14.95
C ALA A 263 -33.75 28.38 -14.32
N VAL A 264 -33.81 28.45 -12.97
CA VAL A 264 -34.36 29.60 -12.24
C VAL A 264 -33.52 30.86 -12.50
N ILE A 265 -32.20 30.77 -12.45
CA ILE A 265 -31.28 31.90 -12.70
C ILE A 265 -31.43 32.41 -14.15
N VAL A 266 -31.45 31.51 -15.13
CA VAL A 266 -31.62 31.85 -16.55
C VAL A 266 -32.98 32.51 -16.79
N ARG A 267 -34.05 31.97 -16.20
CA ARG A 267 -35.41 32.54 -16.31
C ARG A 267 -35.49 33.93 -15.69
N ARG A 268 -34.85 34.16 -14.54
CA ARG A 268 -34.77 35.49 -13.91
C ARG A 268 -33.98 36.50 -14.74
N ARG A 269 -32.87 36.08 -15.38
CA ARG A 269 -32.09 36.95 -16.29
C ARG A 269 -32.87 37.32 -17.56
N LYS A 270 -33.65 36.40 -18.12
CA LYS A 270 -34.51 36.67 -19.30
C LYS A 270 -35.63 37.67 -19.00
N HIS A 271 -36.18 37.64 -17.78
CA HIS A 271 -37.20 38.60 -17.33
C HIS A 271 -36.67 40.01 -17.06
N ARG A 272 -35.37 40.18 -16.75
CA ARG A 272 -34.73 41.49 -16.54
C ARG A 272 -34.25 42.18 -17.83
N ARG A 273 -34.31 41.51 -18.98
CA ARG A 273 -33.89 42.02 -20.30
C ARG A 273 -35.07 42.36 -21.23
N ARG A 274 -36.30 42.33 -20.73
CA ARG A 274 -37.51 42.86 -21.36
C ARG A 274 -37.95 44.07 -20.54
#